data_AF-A0A1W9S5C0-F1
#
_entry.id   AF-A0A1W9S5C0-F1
#
_cell.length_a   1.000
_cell.length_b   1.000
_cell.length_c   1.000
_cell.angle_alpha   90.00
_cell.angle_beta   90.00
_cell.angle_gamma   90.00
#
_symmetry.space_group_name_H-M   'P 1'
#
loop_
_entity.id
_entity.type
_entity.pdbx_description
1 polymer ?
#
loop_
_entity_poly.entity_id
_entity_poly.type
_entity_poly.pdbx_seq_one_letter_code
_entity_poly.pdbx_strand_id
1 'polypeptide(L)'
;MAFRSTLYNFPDSTSGWNMIYNNGESFNLVSLRNGQRELLLKREIPVGYIGSLKITFGSSRIVVDSVSHDLNFPSGYSAISEGIIQVSNDRNVSALVDINLFSSILYNTDSSEYYFSPEFIFIDIDSTGGMFGYTNPSADIFLFSVEDDDTTGFTTSEPDSNYFGFFGLPEGTYNLYLFPHDTLYGNWEIIDLHVLPDNVIELGTIDLPGG
;
A
#
# COMPACT_ATOMS: atom_id res chain seq x y z
N MET A 1 -5.67 -9.93 -7.88
CA MET A 1 -5.05 -9.03 -8.88
C MET A 1 -3.91 -9.75 -9.55
N ALA A 2 -3.85 -9.78 -10.88
CA ALA A 2 -2.75 -10.42 -11.60
C ALA A 2 -1.62 -9.42 -11.90
N PHE A 3 -0.37 -9.83 -11.69
CA PHE A 3 0.85 -9.10 -12.02
C PHE A 3 1.51 -9.83 -13.19
N ARG A 4 1.67 -9.16 -14.33
CA ARG A 4 2.20 -9.76 -15.57
C ARG A 4 3.68 -9.55 -15.72
N SER A 5 4.15 -8.32 -15.52
CA SER A 5 5.57 -8.01 -15.60
C SER A 5 5.95 -6.87 -14.67
N THR A 6 7.22 -6.87 -14.27
CA THR A 6 7.83 -5.78 -13.52
C THR A 6 9.13 -5.41 -14.19
N LEU A 7 9.31 -4.11 -14.41
CA LEU A 7 10.50 -3.53 -15.00
C LEU A 7 11.03 -2.42 -14.09
N TYR A 8 12.34 -2.21 -14.11
CA TYR A 8 12.98 -1.08 -13.44
C TYR A 8 13.78 -0.25 -14.44
N ASN A 9 14.08 0.99 -14.11
CA ASN A 9 15.05 1.81 -14.82
C ASN A 9 16.06 2.44 -13.85
N PHE A 10 17.18 2.89 -14.40
CA PHE A 10 18.13 3.75 -13.69
C PHE A 10 17.65 5.21 -13.78
N PRO A 11 18.04 6.10 -12.84
CA PRO A 11 17.67 7.51 -12.83
C PRO A 11 18.15 8.34 -14.04
N ASP A 12 18.95 7.76 -14.94
CA ASP A 12 19.45 8.47 -16.12
C ASP A 12 18.46 8.39 -17.29
N SER A 13 18.35 9.47 -18.07
CA SER A 13 17.39 9.56 -19.19
C SER A 13 17.75 8.70 -20.41
N THR A 14 18.87 7.95 -20.35
CA THR A 14 19.39 7.16 -21.46
C THR A 14 19.21 5.66 -21.26
N SER A 15 18.99 5.23 -20.03
CA SER A 15 18.78 3.85 -19.63
C SER A 15 17.35 3.42 -19.95
N GLY A 16 17.23 2.34 -20.71
CA GLY A 16 15.94 1.72 -21.01
C GLY A 16 15.34 0.98 -19.80
N TRP A 17 14.12 0.47 -19.99
CA TRP A 17 13.46 -0.39 -19.00
C TRP A 17 14.08 -1.80 -19.01
N ASN A 18 14.45 -2.29 -17.83
CA ASN A 18 15.01 -3.62 -17.60
C ASN A 18 13.96 -4.52 -16.94
N MET A 19 13.62 -5.64 -17.58
CA MET A 19 12.63 -6.58 -17.06
C MET A 19 13.21 -7.48 -15.98
N ILE A 20 12.53 -7.58 -14.83
CA ILE A 20 12.93 -8.41 -13.68
C ILE A 20 11.92 -9.50 -13.35
N TYR A 21 10.68 -9.35 -13.84
CA TYR A 21 9.59 -10.29 -13.65
C TYR A 21 8.71 -10.38 -14.90
N ASN A 22 8.30 -11.60 -15.27
CA ASN A 22 7.43 -11.86 -16.43
C ASN A 22 6.60 -13.16 -16.31
N ASN A 23 6.45 -13.70 -15.10
CA ASN A 23 5.90 -15.05 -14.91
C ASN A 23 4.38 -15.09 -14.72
N GLY A 24 3.73 -13.95 -14.44
CA GLY A 24 2.28 -13.91 -14.28
C GLY A 24 1.81 -14.55 -12.97
N GLU A 25 1.60 -13.78 -11.91
CA GLU A 25 1.11 -14.27 -10.61
C GLU A 25 -0.08 -13.46 -10.13
N SER A 26 -0.93 -14.06 -9.31
CA SER A 26 -2.11 -13.40 -8.78
C SER A 26 -2.04 -13.29 -7.26
N PHE A 27 -2.21 -12.08 -6.74
CA PHE A 27 -2.21 -11.78 -5.32
C PHE A 27 -3.60 -11.34 -4.86
N ASN A 28 -3.99 -11.73 -3.66
CA ASN A 28 -5.13 -11.14 -2.97
C ASN A 28 -4.65 -9.93 -2.17
N LEU A 29 -4.74 -8.73 -2.75
CA LEU A 29 -4.19 -7.53 -2.12
C LEU A 29 -4.92 -7.13 -0.83
N VAL A 30 -6.21 -7.46 -0.70
CA VAL A 30 -7.00 -7.17 0.50
C VAL A 30 -6.46 -7.91 1.73
N SER A 31 -5.82 -9.07 1.55
CA SER A 31 -5.17 -9.81 2.65
C SER A 31 -3.74 -9.35 2.96
N LEU A 32 -3.17 -8.44 2.15
CA LEU A 32 -1.80 -7.94 2.31
C LEU A 32 -1.80 -6.53 2.91
N ARG A 33 -2.56 -6.35 3.97
CA ARG A 33 -2.64 -5.11 4.76
C ARG A 33 -2.09 -5.36 6.15
N ASN A 34 -1.96 -4.30 6.95
CA ASN A 34 -1.58 -4.40 8.36
C ASN A 34 -0.27 -5.20 8.57
N GLY A 35 0.72 -4.96 7.70
CA GLY A 35 2.04 -5.59 7.77
C GLY A 35 2.15 -6.98 7.15
N GLN A 36 1.03 -7.57 6.70
CA GLN A 36 1.07 -8.79 5.89
C GLN A 36 1.59 -8.46 4.47
N ARG A 37 2.53 -9.27 3.97
CA ARG A 37 3.19 -9.06 2.68
C ARG A 37 3.50 -10.38 1.99
N GLU A 38 3.58 -10.34 0.67
CA GLU A 38 4.02 -11.45 -0.16
C GLU A 38 5.27 -11.08 -0.94
N LEU A 39 6.14 -12.07 -1.20
CA LEU A 39 7.34 -11.86 -1.99
C LEU A 39 6.99 -11.83 -3.47
N LEU A 40 7.04 -10.64 -4.11
CA LEU A 40 6.80 -10.52 -5.55
C LEU A 40 7.91 -11.18 -6.39
N LEU A 41 9.18 -10.93 -6.05
CA LEU A 41 10.32 -11.52 -6.73
C LEU A 41 11.59 -11.41 -5.87
N LYS A 42 12.58 -12.23 -6.19
CA LYS A 42 13.98 -12.06 -5.77
C LYS A 42 14.88 -12.21 -7.00
N ARG A 43 15.74 -11.22 -7.25
CA ARG A 43 16.64 -11.15 -8.41
C ARG A 43 17.96 -10.50 -8.04
N GLU A 44 19.01 -10.88 -8.75
CA GLU A 44 20.27 -10.12 -8.77
C GLU A 44 20.12 -8.96 -9.76
N ILE A 45 20.45 -7.76 -9.30
CA ILE A 45 20.39 -6.51 -10.06
C ILE A 45 21.79 -5.88 -10.01
N PRO A 46 22.28 -5.25 -11.08
CA PRO A 46 23.56 -4.53 -11.04
C PRO A 46 23.61 -3.47 -9.94
N VAL A 47 24.78 -3.27 -9.35
CA VAL A 47 25.03 -2.18 -8.40
C VAL A 47 24.69 -0.83 -9.04
N GLY A 48 24.04 0.03 -8.27
CA GLY A 48 23.63 1.35 -8.72
C GLY A 48 22.38 1.83 -8.00
N TYR A 49 21.64 2.72 -8.64
CA TYR A 49 20.35 3.21 -8.15
C TYR A 49 19.24 2.77 -9.10
N ILE A 50 18.17 2.20 -8.57
CA ILE A 50 16.90 2.11 -9.29
C ILE A 50 16.19 3.45 -9.08
N GLY A 51 15.68 4.05 -10.16
CA GLY A 51 14.96 5.33 -10.11
C GLY A 51 13.44 5.20 -10.22
N SER A 52 12.95 4.12 -10.82
CA SER A 52 11.52 3.86 -10.93
C SER A 52 11.23 2.38 -11.13
N LEU A 53 10.01 2.01 -10.76
CA LEU A 53 9.45 0.69 -11.00
C LEU A 53 8.21 0.83 -11.89
N LYS A 54 8.11 -0.02 -12.91
CA LYS A 54 6.92 -0.18 -13.75
C LYS A 54 6.32 -1.55 -13.53
N ILE A 55 5.04 -1.60 -13.20
CA ILE A 55 4.29 -2.85 -13.07
C ILE A 55 3.24 -2.89 -14.17
N THR A 56 3.19 -3.99 -14.91
CA THR A 56 2.08 -4.33 -15.79
C THR A 56 1.18 -5.33 -15.08
N PHE A 57 -0.05 -4.94 -14.85
CA PHE A 57 -1.12 -5.75 -14.29
C PHE A 57 -1.80 -6.59 -15.38
N GLY A 58 -2.54 -7.61 -14.95
CA GLY A 58 -3.39 -8.43 -15.80
C GLY A 58 -4.83 -8.43 -15.32
N SER A 59 -5.60 -9.40 -15.81
CA SER A 59 -6.98 -9.65 -15.40
C SER A 59 -7.11 -9.63 -13.88
N SER A 60 -8.00 -8.77 -13.40
CA SER A 60 -8.19 -8.50 -11.99
C SER A 60 -9.67 -8.40 -11.71
N ARG A 61 -10.06 -8.76 -10.48
CA ARG A 61 -11.44 -8.80 -10.03
C ARG A 61 -11.52 -8.34 -8.58
N ILE A 62 -12.68 -7.85 -8.21
CA ILE A 62 -13.07 -7.55 -6.84
C ILE A 62 -14.30 -8.36 -6.47
N VAL A 63 -14.57 -8.47 -5.17
CA VAL A 63 -15.80 -9.07 -4.65
C VAL A 63 -16.52 -7.98 -3.85
N VAL A 64 -17.76 -7.68 -4.26
CA VAL A 64 -18.64 -6.74 -3.57
C VAL A 64 -19.95 -7.47 -3.31
N ASP A 65 -20.42 -7.45 -2.06
CA ASP A 65 -21.63 -8.18 -1.64
C ASP A 65 -21.67 -9.65 -2.09
N SER A 66 -20.54 -10.33 -1.97
CA SER A 66 -20.33 -11.73 -2.41
C SER A 66 -20.42 -11.96 -3.93
N VAL A 67 -20.53 -10.91 -4.74
CA VAL A 67 -20.53 -10.97 -6.21
C VAL A 67 -19.16 -10.57 -6.76
N SER A 68 -18.63 -11.38 -7.69
CA SER A 68 -17.37 -11.10 -8.36
C SER A 68 -17.59 -10.15 -9.53
N HIS A 69 -16.80 -9.08 -9.60
CA HIS A 69 -16.78 -8.12 -10.70
C HIS A 69 -15.38 -8.03 -11.29
N ASP A 70 -15.28 -8.05 -12.62
CA ASP A 70 -14.02 -7.79 -13.31
C ASP A 70 -13.68 -6.29 -13.25
N LEU A 71 -12.39 -6.00 -13.22
CA LEU A 71 -11.87 -4.63 -13.20
C LEU A 71 -11.47 -4.19 -14.61
N ASN A 72 -12.00 -3.05 -15.03
CA ASN A 72 -11.61 -2.35 -16.25
C ASN A 72 -10.40 -1.43 -16.02
N PHE A 73 -9.53 -1.27 -17.01
CA PHE A 73 -8.29 -0.50 -16.90
C PHE A 73 -8.33 0.73 -17.83
N PRO A 74 -8.89 1.87 -17.37
CA PRO A 74 -9.13 3.02 -18.24
C PRO A 74 -7.82 3.65 -18.73
N SER A 75 -6.79 3.67 -17.88
CA SER A 75 -5.45 4.20 -18.16
C SER A 75 -4.48 3.15 -18.70
N GLY A 76 -4.98 1.96 -19.09
CA GLY A 76 -4.18 0.83 -19.51
C GLY A 76 -3.67 -0.03 -18.34
N TYR A 77 -3.00 -1.12 -18.69
CA TYR A 77 -2.61 -2.17 -17.74
C TYR A 77 -1.32 -1.88 -16.97
N SER A 78 -0.72 -0.69 -17.05
CA SER A 78 0.57 -0.43 -16.42
C SER A 78 0.57 0.86 -15.62
N ALA A 79 1.27 0.86 -14.49
CA ALA A 79 1.60 2.05 -13.74
C ALA A 79 3.09 2.11 -13.42
N ILE A 80 3.58 3.32 -13.20
CA ILE A 80 4.97 3.63 -12.86
C ILE A 80 4.97 4.38 -11.54
N SER A 81 5.89 4.00 -10.66
CA SER A 81 6.18 4.74 -9.43
C SER A 81 7.66 5.09 -9.41
N GLU A 82 7.97 6.34 -9.11
CA GLU A 82 9.34 6.82 -8.92
C GLU A 82 9.79 6.49 -7.49
N GLY A 83 11.07 6.14 -7.34
CA GLY A 83 11.65 5.81 -6.05
C GLY A 83 13.15 5.54 -6.20
N ILE A 84 13.95 5.95 -5.22
CA ILE A 84 15.40 5.78 -5.25
C ILE A 84 15.78 4.62 -4.35
N ILE A 85 16.13 3.48 -4.96
CA ILE A 85 16.62 2.29 -4.23
C ILE A 85 18.10 2.09 -4.56
N GLN A 86 18.96 2.13 -3.55
CA GLN A 86 20.38 1.89 -3.73
C GLN A 86 20.70 0.40 -3.67
N VAL A 87 21.11 -0.18 -4.79
CA VAL A 87 21.61 -1.55 -4.89
C VAL A 87 23.11 -1.57 -4.63
N SER A 88 23.54 -2.41 -3.69
CA SER A 88 24.92 -2.54 -3.23
C SER A 88 25.37 -4.01 -3.21
N ASN A 89 26.69 -4.25 -3.24
CA ASN A 89 27.26 -5.61 -3.30
C ASN A 89 27.41 -6.28 -1.93
N ASP A 90 27.27 -5.52 -0.85
CA ASP A 90 27.57 -5.95 0.53
C ASP A 90 26.34 -6.46 1.27
N ARG A 91 25.12 -6.16 0.79
CA ARG A 91 23.87 -6.61 1.40
C ARG A 91 22.74 -6.86 0.40
N ASN A 92 21.77 -7.66 0.82
CA ASN A 92 20.48 -7.71 0.13
C ASN A 92 19.70 -6.44 0.43
N VAL A 93 19.04 -5.89 -0.58
CA VAL A 93 18.18 -4.70 -0.47
C VAL A 93 16.75 -5.15 -0.69
N SER A 94 15.84 -4.65 0.15
CA SER A 94 14.42 -4.96 0.06
C SER A 94 13.65 -3.69 -0.26
N ALA A 95 12.81 -3.75 -1.28
CA ALA A 95 11.89 -2.67 -1.60
C ALA A 95 10.45 -3.13 -1.40
N LEU A 96 9.60 -2.22 -0.95
CA LEU A 96 8.17 -2.41 -0.82
C LEU A 96 7.45 -1.83 -2.04
N VAL A 97 6.48 -2.58 -2.54
CA VAL A 97 5.45 -2.07 -3.44
C VAL A 97 4.16 -2.08 -2.65
N ASP A 98 3.65 -0.90 -2.32
CA ASP A 98 2.38 -0.75 -1.63
C ASP A 98 1.35 -0.10 -2.56
N ILE A 99 0.20 -0.76 -2.73
CA ILE A 99 -0.88 -0.36 -3.64
C ILE A 99 -2.03 0.19 -2.82
N ASN A 100 -2.34 1.46 -3.02
CA ASN A 100 -3.47 2.09 -2.36
C ASN A 100 -4.77 1.66 -3.05
N LEU A 101 -5.39 0.57 -2.57
CA LEU A 101 -6.63 0.06 -3.14
C LEU A 101 -7.81 1.03 -3.02
N PHE A 102 -7.81 1.91 -2.02
CA PHE A 102 -8.88 2.88 -1.79
C PHE A 102 -8.92 3.92 -2.90
N SER A 103 -7.76 4.47 -3.29
CA SER A 103 -7.68 5.40 -4.42
C SER A 103 -7.65 4.71 -5.78
N SER A 104 -7.20 3.45 -5.84
CA SER A 104 -7.04 2.74 -7.11
C SER A 104 -8.34 2.17 -7.69
N ILE A 105 -9.38 1.94 -6.89
CA ILE A 105 -10.63 1.29 -7.34
C ILE A 105 -11.74 2.33 -7.45
N LEU A 106 -12.35 2.43 -8.63
CA LEU A 106 -13.44 3.37 -8.91
C LEU A 106 -14.69 2.62 -9.37
N TYR A 107 -15.85 3.01 -8.86
CA TYR A 107 -17.14 2.51 -9.34
C TYR A 107 -17.83 3.57 -10.18
N ASN A 108 -18.28 3.21 -11.38
CA ASN A 108 -19.08 4.07 -12.23
C ASN A 108 -20.54 3.69 -12.10
N THR A 109 -21.35 4.61 -11.55
CA THR A 109 -22.79 4.40 -11.33
C THR A 109 -23.59 4.32 -12.63
N ASP A 110 -23.15 4.97 -13.71
CA ASP A 110 -23.87 5.01 -14.98
C ASP A 110 -23.70 3.69 -15.76
N SER A 111 -22.49 3.14 -15.77
CA SER A 111 -22.20 1.85 -16.43
C SER A 111 -22.35 0.64 -15.52
N SER A 112 -22.46 0.85 -14.20
CA SER A 112 -22.40 -0.21 -13.18
C SER A 112 -21.13 -1.07 -13.27
N GLU A 113 -20.02 -0.46 -13.68
CA GLU A 113 -18.72 -1.12 -13.83
C GLU A 113 -17.71 -0.65 -12.78
N TYR A 114 -16.75 -1.53 -12.49
CA TYR A 114 -15.60 -1.21 -11.64
C TYR A 114 -14.35 -1.01 -12.50
N TYR A 115 -13.59 0.00 -12.14
CA TYR A 115 -12.35 0.38 -12.79
C TYR A 115 -11.20 0.30 -11.81
N PHE A 116 -10.01 0.03 -12.34
CA PHE A 116 -8.77 0.03 -11.60
C PHE A 116 -7.76 0.96 -12.28
N SER A 117 -7.38 2.01 -11.55
CA SER A 117 -6.32 2.93 -11.88
C SER A 117 -5.22 2.77 -10.83
N PRO A 118 -4.22 1.90 -11.06
CA PRO A 118 -3.25 1.54 -10.04
C PRO A 118 -2.45 2.74 -9.54
N GLU A 119 -2.57 3.01 -8.24
CA GLU A 119 -1.73 3.95 -7.49
C GLU A 119 -0.89 3.16 -6.49
N PHE A 120 0.43 3.29 -6.62
CA PHE A 120 1.35 2.56 -5.76
C PHE A 120 2.64 3.33 -5.52
N ILE A 121 3.27 3.04 -4.39
CA ILE A 121 4.57 3.57 -4.01
C ILE A 121 5.64 2.48 -4.11
N PHE A 122 6.87 2.89 -4.45
CA PHE A 122 8.05 2.03 -4.54
C PHE A 122 9.14 2.56 -3.61
N ILE A 123 9.33 1.91 -2.46
CA ILE A 123 10.10 2.47 -1.33
C ILE A 123 11.13 1.47 -0.82
N ASP A 124 12.29 1.96 -0.38
CA ASP A 124 13.30 1.16 0.33
C ASP A 124 12.77 0.87 1.74
N ILE A 125 12.56 -0.40 2.06
CA ILE A 125 11.95 -0.73 3.34
C ILE A 125 12.87 -0.39 4.52
N ASP A 126 14.19 -0.40 4.31
CA ASP A 126 15.17 -0.10 5.35
C ASP A 126 15.15 1.39 5.74
N SER A 127 14.58 2.27 4.91
CA SER A 127 14.41 3.69 5.20
C SER A 127 13.02 4.02 5.77
N THR A 128 12.22 3.01 6.08
CA THR A 128 10.85 3.17 6.57
C THR A 128 10.67 2.71 8.00
N GLY A 129 9.63 3.21 8.64
CA GLY A 129 9.12 2.71 9.90
C GLY A 129 7.65 2.28 9.77
N GLY A 130 6.96 2.29 10.91
CA GLY A 130 5.54 2.00 10.94
C GLY A 130 4.88 2.34 12.27
N MET A 131 3.60 2.05 12.33
CA MET A 131 2.79 2.18 13.54
C MET A 131 1.72 1.09 13.54
N PHE A 132 1.38 0.59 14.72
CA PHE A 132 0.26 -0.33 14.89
C PHE A 132 -0.47 -0.09 16.20
N GLY A 133 -1.69 -0.59 16.27
CA GLY A 133 -2.49 -0.55 17.48
C GLY A 133 -3.69 -1.48 17.39
N TYR A 134 -4.56 -1.32 18.37
CA TYR A 134 -5.81 -2.05 18.50
C TYR A 134 -6.95 -1.09 18.78
N THR A 135 -8.17 -1.48 18.46
CA THR A 135 -9.37 -0.72 18.84
C THR A 135 -10.22 -1.43 19.89
N ASN A 136 -10.89 -0.65 20.72
CA ASN A 136 -11.88 -1.11 21.68
C ASN A 136 -13.12 -0.20 21.64
N PRO A 137 -14.33 -0.73 21.42
CA PRO A 137 -14.61 -2.12 21.09
C PRO A 137 -14.09 -2.50 19.69
N SER A 138 -14.21 -3.80 19.37
CA SER A 138 -14.01 -4.30 18.01
C SER A 138 -14.94 -3.56 17.06
N ALA A 139 -14.37 -2.86 16.09
CA ALA A 139 -15.12 -2.16 15.05
C ALA A 139 -14.39 -2.24 13.71
N ASP A 140 -15.17 -2.26 12.63
CA ASP A 140 -14.69 -2.02 11.28
C ASP A 140 -14.42 -0.53 11.11
N ILE A 141 -13.16 -0.17 10.89
CA ILE A 141 -12.68 1.21 10.93
C ILE A 141 -11.86 1.44 9.68
N PHE A 142 -12.12 2.56 9.02
CA PHE A 142 -11.23 3.12 8.02
C PHE A 142 -10.17 3.97 8.69
N LEU A 143 -8.90 3.69 8.39
CA LEU A 143 -7.78 4.43 8.94
C LEU A 143 -7.01 5.11 7.82
N PHE A 144 -6.62 6.36 8.05
CA PHE A 144 -5.84 7.16 7.12
C PHE A 144 -4.62 7.73 7.82
N SER A 145 -3.44 7.51 7.24
CA SER A 145 -2.23 8.24 7.61
C SER A 145 -2.16 9.52 6.79
N VAL A 146 -1.87 10.64 7.45
CA VAL A 146 -1.81 11.97 6.82
C VAL A 146 -0.51 12.64 7.21
N GLU A 147 0.18 13.20 6.22
CA GLU A 147 1.41 13.99 6.39
C GLU A 147 1.22 15.30 5.62
N ASP A 148 1.48 16.46 6.25
CA ASP A 148 1.32 17.79 5.63
C ASP A 148 -0.01 18.00 4.89
N ASP A 149 -1.13 17.57 5.50
CA ASP A 149 -2.50 17.58 4.96
C ASP A 149 -2.78 16.61 3.78
N ASP A 150 -1.77 15.88 3.29
CA ASP A 150 -1.91 14.88 2.25
C ASP A 150 -2.12 13.47 2.85
N THR A 151 -3.10 12.74 2.32
CA THR A 151 -3.32 11.34 2.70
C THR A 151 -2.22 10.48 2.08
N THR A 152 -1.38 9.89 2.93
CA THR A 152 -0.21 9.10 2.52
C THR A 152 -0.47 7.60 2.54
N GLY A 153 -1.50 7.16 3.24
CA GLY A 153 -1.82 5.75 3.38
C GLY A 153 -3.25 5.51 3.83
N PHE A 154 -3.72 4.30 3.56
CA PHE A 154 -5.03 3.81 3.97
C PHE A 154 -4.95 2.35 4.43
N THR A 155 -5.64 2.00 5.50
CA THR A 155 -5.90 0.60 5.88
C THR A 155 -7.26 0.47 6.56
N THR A 156 -7.64 -0.78 6.86
CA THR A 156 -8.79 -1.09 7.71
C THR A 156 -8.34 -1.90 8.92
N SER A 157 -9.09 -1.82 10.01
CA SER A 157 -8.91 -2.74 11.14
C SER A 157 -9.18 -4.19 10.71
N GLU A 158 -8.53 -5.13 11.38
CA GLU A 158 -8.83 -6.55 11.25
C GLU A 158 -10.09 -6.89 12.06
N PRO A 159 -11.14 -7.46 11.45
CA PRO A 159 -12.43 -7.69 12.11
C PRO A 159 -12.38 -8.57 13.37
N ASP A 160 -11.43 -9.51 13.44
CA ASP A 160 -11.37 -10.51 14.53
C ASP A 160 -10.38 -10.14 15.65
N SER A 161 -9.39 -9.30 15.37
CA SER A 161 -8.30 -8.98 16.31
C SER A 161 -8.26 -7.52 16.71
N ASN A 162 -9.08 -6.67 16.10
CA ASN A 162 -9.10 -5.21 16.25
C ASN A 162 -7.78 -4.53 15.85
N TYR A 163 -6.87 -5.31 15.27
CA TYR A 163 -5.53 -4.87 14.93
C TYR A 163 -5.56 -4.00 13.70
N PHE A 164 -4.76 -2.95 13.70
CA PHE A 164 -4.46 -2.17 12.50
C PHE A 164 -2.98 -1.83 12.48
N GLY A 165 -2.43 -1.60 11.29
CA GLY A 165 -1.07 -1.10 11.19
C GLY A 165 -0.73 -0.51 9.82
N PHE A 166 0.13 0.49 9.86
CA PHE A 166 0.79 1.08 8.71
C PHE A 166 2.26 0.72 8.77
N PHE A 167 2.78 0.13 7.70
CA PHE A 167 4.17 -0.30 7.60
C PHE A 167 4.73 0.13 6.26
N GLY A 168 6.00 0.52 6.22
CA GLY A 168 6.57 1.11 5.02
C GLY A 168 6.36 2.62 4.93
N LEU A 169 6.07 3.28 6.06
CA LEU A 169 5.96 4.72 6.13
C LEU A 169 7.37 5.34 6.10
N PRO A 170 7.66 6.28 5.19
CA PRO A 170 8.90 7.07 5.25
C PRO A 170 9.10 7.76 6.60
N GLU A 171 10.34 8.15 6.89
CA GLU A 171 10.62 9.05 8.03
C GLU A 171 9.83 10.34 7.88
N GLY A 172 9.05 10.70 8.91
CA GLY A 172 8.11 11.81 8.81
C GLY A 172 7.29 11.98 10.08
N THR A 173 6.42 12.99 10.07
CA THR A 173 5.45 13.21 11.15
C THR A 173 4.05 13.04 10.59
N TYR A 174 3.32 12.11 11.19
CA TYR A 174 2.02 11.67 10.69
C TYR A 174 0.92 11.95 11.70
N ASN A 175 -0.27 12.26 11.18
CA ASN A 175 -1.51 12.16 11.90
C ASN A 175 -2.24 10.89 11.44
N LEU A 176 -2.87 10.20 12.38
CA LEU A 176 -3.70 9.03 12.12
C LEU A 176 -5.16 9.39 12.39
N TYR A 177 -6.00 9.28 11.37
CA TYR A 177 -7.45 9.49 11.48
C TYR A 177 -8.19 8.16 11.43
N LEU A 178 -9.11 7.96 12.36
CA LEU A 178 -9.91 6.75 12.50
C LEU A 178 -11.39 7.09 12.30
N PHE A 179 -12.01 6.42 11.33
CA PHE A 179 -13.42 6.56 10.99
C PHE A 179 -14.13 5.22 11.14
N PRO A 180 -14.78 4.98 12.30
CA PRO A 180 -15.63 3.81 12.48
C PRO A 180 -16.76 3.79 11.46
N HIS A 181 -17.04 2.62 10.89
CA HIS A 181 -18.18 2.44 9.98
C HIS A 181 -19.52 2.44 10.75
N ASP A 182 -19.51 1.95 11.99
CA ASP A 182 -20.67 2.00 12.88
C ASP A 182 -20.82 3.39 13.51
N THR A 183 -21.94 4.04 13.25
CA THR A 183 -22.26 5.40 13.73
C THR A 183 -22.49 5.48 15.23
N LEU A 184 -22.52 4.36 15.94
CA LEU A 184 -22.50 4.33 17.40
C LEU A 184 -21.17 4.84 17.99
N TYR A 185 -20.10 4.86 17.19
CA TYR A 185 -18.78 5.33 17.61
C TYR A 185 -18.39 6.61 16.87
N GLY A 186 -17.77 7.53 17.59
CA GLY A 186 -17.26 8.78 17.04
C GLY A 186 -15.89 8.60 16.37
N ASN A 187 -15.57 9.51 15.46
CA ASN A 187 -14.24 9.60 14.86
C ASN A 187 -13.17 9.89 15.92
N TRP A 188 -11.95 9.46 15.65
CA TRP A 188 -10.80 9.71 16.53
C TRP A 188 -9.57 10.11 15.72
N GLU A 189 -8.65 10.83 16.36
CA GLU A 189 -7.36 11.19 15.77
C GLU A 189 -6.22 10.99 16.77
N ILE A 190 -5.06 10.63 16.24
CA ILE A 190 -3.79 10.64 16.96
C ILE A 190 -2.85 11.51 16.14
N ILE A 191 -2.34 12.56 16.76
CA ILE A 191 -1.52 13.57 16.08
C ILE A 191 -0.05 13.47 16.48
N ASP A 192 0.80 14.07 15.64
CA ASP A 192 2.23 14.25 15.90
C ASP A 192 2.99 12.92 16.12
N LEU A 193 2.66 11.88 15.32
CA LEU A 193 3.36 10.60 15.35
C LEU A 193 4.65 10.68 14.54
N HIS A 194 5.78 10.71 15.23
CA HIS A 194 7.11 10.75 14.62
C HIS A 194 7.59 9.35 14.21
N VAL A 195 7.51 9.04 12.92
CA VAL A 195 8.01 7.79 12.35
C VAL A 195 9.49 7.93 12.02
N LEU A 196 10.28 6.95 12.46
CA LEU A 196 11.71 6.86 12.19
C LEU A 196 12.01 5.55 11.44
N PRO A 197 13.08 5.50 10.63
CA PRO A 197 13.51 4.26 9.99
C PRO A 197 13.79 3.16 11.01
N ASP A 198 13.39 1.93 10.68
CA ASP A 198 13.56 0.73 11.51
C ASP A 198 12.92 0.83 12.91
N ASN A 199 11.90 1.70 13.04
CA ASN A 199 11.11 1.86 14.25
C ASN A 199 9.62 1.63 13.97
N VAL A 200 8.95 0.93 14.89
CA VAL A 200 7.52 0.68 14.83
C VAL A 200 6.88 1.20 16.11
N ILE A 201 6.01 2.20 15.98
CA ILE A 201 5.29 2.82 17.10
C ILE A 201 4.14 1.90 17.52
N GLU A 202 4.11 1.49 18.79
CA GLU A 202 2.98 0.78 19.39
C GLU A 202 2.02 1.80 20.04
N LEU A 203 0.84 1.97 19.45
CA LEU A 203 -0.18 2.92 19.89
C LEU A 203 -1.04 2.36 21.04
N GLY A 204 -0.89 1.08 21.35
CA GLY A 204 -1.72 0.38 22.33
C GLY A 204 -3.16 0.19 21.84
N THR A 205 -4.11 0.22 22.77
CA THR A 205 -5.54 0.08 22.49
C THR A 205 -6.23 1.44 22.53
N ILE A 206 -6.94 1.78 21.46
CA ILE A 206 -7.71 3.01 21.32
C ILE A 206 -9.15 2.73 21.70
N ASP A 207 -9.62 3.37 22.77
CA ASP A 207 -11.02 3.36 23.17
C ASP A 207 -11.81 4.33 22.27
N LEU A 208 -12.68 3.80 21.41
CA LEU A 208 -13.51 4.61 20.53
C LEU A 208 -14.55 5.39 21.35
N PRO A 209 -14.69 6.70 21.13
CA PRO A 209 -15.71 7.49 21.80
C PRO A 209 -17.11 7.09 21.32
N GLY A 210 -18.14 7.38 22.11
CA GLY A 210 -19.52 7.31 21.62
C GLY A 210 -19.79 8.37 20.56
N GLY A 211 -20.56 7.99 19.53
CA GLY A 211 -21.01 8.85 18.42
C GLY A 211 -22.15 9.79 18.77
#